data_AF-A0A452ZPA2-F1
#
_entry.id   AF-A0A452ZPA2-F1
#
_cell.length_a   1.000
_cell.length_b   1.000
_cell.length_c   1.000
_cell.angle_alpha   90.00
_cell.angle_beta   90.00
_cell.angle_gamma   90.00
#
_symmetry.space_group_name_H-M   'P 1'
#
loop_
_entity.id
_entity.type
_entity.pdbx_description
1 polymer ?
#
loop_
_entity_poly.entity_id
_entity_poly.type
_entity_poly.pdbx_seq_one_letter_code
_entity_poly.pdbx_strand_id
1 'polypeptide(L)'
;MFGFLLYVSEYQGKGPYSILSIPKVHDRAQVFVSCSLDDVRNQIYAGVIERWSSKTLQIPTLNCSSNIRLSILVENMGRVNYGPYIFDQKGILSTVEIDGVTLHHWKMYPLSFNLLDNLSKFQPIQQITDARASKVSSHGGSQTKLRDLSFYLNGNSEEPEFYEGHFHIDSNSTIKDTFISFRGWNKGVAFVNNFNIGRFWPVMGPQCALYVPAPILRSGDNIVVIFELHVPNPERTINLVKDPDFTCGPNR
;
A
#
# COMPACT_ATOMS: atom_id res chain seq x y z
N MET A 1 -13.34 11.77 -6.67
CA MET A 1 -11.94 11.31 -6.48
C MET A 1 -11.89 10.16 -5.49
N PHE A 2 -11.12 9.11 -5.81
CA PHE A 2 -11.01 7.82 -5.09
C PHE A 2 -9.53 7.45 -4.91
N GLY A 3 -9.25 6.35 -4.22
CA GLY A 3 -7.89 5.82 -4.09
C GLY A 3 -7.11 6.47 -2.95
N PHE A 4 -5.85 6.80 -3.22
CA PHE A 4 -4.89 7.26 -2.22
C PHE A 4 -4.29 8.62 -2.61
N LEU A 5 -3.88 9.38 -1.60
CA LEU A 5 -3.20 10.65 -1.76
C LEU A 5 -2.02 10.70 -0.80
N LEU A 6 -0.83 10.93 -1.34
CA LEU A 6 0.39 11.07 -0.56
C LEU A 6 0.62 12.56 -0.28
N TYR A 7 0.67 12.91 1.00
CA TYR A 7 1.03 14.24 1.49
C TYR A 7 2.47 14.20 1.96
N VAL A 8 3.29 15.14 1.49
CA VAL A 8 4.70 15.23 1.86
C VAL A 8 5.00 16.64 2.35
N SER A 9 5.67 16.72 3.49
CA SER A 9 6.28 17.95 3.98
C SER A 9 7.60 17.61 4.70
N GLU A 10 8.27 18.61 5.23
CA GLU A 10 9.54 18.49 5.92
C GLU A 10 9.50 19.24 7.25
N TYR A 11 10.09 18.65 8.29
CA TYR A 11 10.18 19.25 9.62
C TYR A 11 11.57 19.05 10.20
N GLN A 12 11.87 19.80 11.26
CA GLN A 12 13.07 19.60 12.07
C GLN A 12 12.67 18.95 13.39
N GLY A 13 13.18 17.74 13.63
CA GLY A 13 12.94 17.05 14.89
C GLY A 13 13.66 17.76 16.04
N LYS A 14 13.01 17.86 17.20
CA LYS A 14 13.59 18.41 18.42
C LYS A 14 13.63 17.30 19.47
N GLY A 15 14.83 16.88 19.86
CA GLY A 15 14.99 15.81 20.85
C GLY A 15 14.83 14.40 20.26
N PRO A 16 14.69 13.36 21.11
CA PRO A 16 14.75 11.96 20.69
C PRO A 16 13.54 11.48 19.89
N TYR A 17 12.40 12.16 20.02
CA TYR A 17 11.16 11.88 19.30
C TYR A 17 10.34 13.17 19.18
N SER A 18 9.40 13.18 18.26
CA SER A 18 8.39 14.23 18.10
C SER A 18 6.98 13.63 18.15
N ILE A 19 5.98 14.45 18.48
CA ILE A 19 4.58 14.07 18.51
C ILE A 19 3.88 14.64 17.28
N LEU A 20 3.41 13.76 16.40
CA LEU A 20 2.55 14.08 15.27
C LEU A 20 1.09 14.09 15.70
N SER A 21 0.39 15.19 15.41
CA SER A 21 -1.05 15.33 15.59
C SER A 21 -1.73 15.66 14.26
N ILE A 22 -2.76 14.90 13.91
CA ILE A 22 -3.64 15.17 12.78
C ILE A 22 -5.09 14.98 13.25
N PRO A 23 -5.75 16.02 13.78
CA PRO A 23 -7.07 15.88 14.40
C PRO A 23 -8.14 15.27 13.49
N LYS A 24 -8.09 15.52 12.18
CA LYS A 24 -9.13 15.08 11.23
C LYS A 24 -8.53 14.47 9.95
N VAL A 25 -8.36 13.15 9.98
CA VAL A 25 -8.01 12.32 8.81
C VAL A 25 -9.25 11.62 8.27
N HIS A 26 -9.48 11.71 6.96
CA HIS A 26 -10.56 11.01 6.25
C HIS A 26 -9.97 10.13 5.12
N ASP A 27 -9.78 8.82 5.30
CA ASP A 27 -10.24 8.00 6.45
C ASP A 27 -9.11 7.34 7.23
N ARG A 28 -8.02 6.97 6.56
CA ARG A 28 -6.90 6.26 7.18
C ARG A 28 -5.59 6.78 6.62
N ALA A 29 -4.69 7.20 7.50
CA ALA A 29 -3.38 7.75 7.17
C ALA A 29 -2.28 6.84 7.69
N GLN A 30 -1.41 6.38 6.81
CA GLN A 30 -0.14 5.77 7.19
C GLN A 30 0.95 6.82 7.19
N VAL A 31 1.78 6.81 8.23
CA VAL A 31 2.79 7.84 8.46
C VAL A 31 4.18 7.22 8.35
N PHE A 32 5.04 7.88 7.57
CA PHE A 32 6.42 7.49 7.38
C PHE A 32 7.34 8.71 7.55
N VAL A 33 8.53 8.47 8.08
CA VAL A 33 9.59 9.48 8.19
C VAL A 33 10.87 8.98 7.53
N SER A 34 11.59 9.88 6.85
CA SER A 34 12.89 9.57 6.23
C SER A 34 13.78 10.81 6.20
N CYS A 35 15.08 10.64 5.99
CA CYS A 35 15.96 11.78 5.69
C CYS A 35 15.77 12.24 4.23
N SER A 36 15.87 13.54 3.98
CA SER A 36 15.49 14.12 2.68
C SER A 36 16.50 13.86 1.54
N LEU A 37 17.73 13.38 1.84
CA LEU A 37 18.84 13.39 0.87
C LEU A 37 19.78 12.16 0.84
N ASP A 38 19.56 11.11 1.63
CA ASP A 38 20.41 9.91 1.48
C ASP A 38 19.85 8.99 0.40
N ASP A 39 20.68 8.72 -0.63
CA ASP A 39 20.44 7.75 -1.72
C ASP A 39 20.12 6.33 -1.22
N VAL A 40 20.29 6.08 0.08
CA VAL A 40 19.79 4.92 0.81
C VAL A 40 18.66 5.38 1.71
N ARG A 41 17.43 5.39 1.17
CA ARG A 41 16.25 5.76 1.96
C ARG A 41 15.90 4.67 2.97
N ASN A 42 16.32 4.87 4.21
CA ASN A 42 15.73 4.18 5.37
C ASN A 42 14.47 4.92 5.77
N GLN A 43 13.39 4.71 5.01
CA GLN A 43 12.08 5.18 5.42
C GLN A 43 11.60 4.32 6.60
N ILE A 44 11.07 4.98 7.63
CA ILE A 44 10.60 4.35 8.85
C ILE A 44 9.09 4.55 8.92
N TYR A 45 8.37 3.43 8.98
CA TYR A 45 6.95 3.43 9.31
C TYR A 45 6.75 3.84 10.77
N ALA A 46 5.98 4.91 10.98
CA ALA A 46 5.72 5.48 12.30
C ALA A 46 4.35 5.08 12.86
N GLY A 47 3.43 4.58 12.02
CA GLY A 47 2.12 4.10 12.46
C GLY A 47 0.95 4.59 11.59
N VAL A 48 -0.25 4.36 12.11
CA VAL A 48 -1.51 4.70 11.43
C VAL A 48 -2.35 5.64 12.30
N ILE A 49 -2.94 6.65 11.64
CA ILE A 49 -4.01 7.48 12.20
C ILE A 49 -5.31 7.14 11.48
N GLU A 50 -6.36 6.82 12.24
CA GLU A 50 -7.68 6.44 11.70
C GLU A 50 -8.73 7.48 12.09
N ARG A 51 -9.72 7.66 11.21
CA ARG A 51 -10.82 8.61 11.36
C ARG A 51 -11.55 8.54 12.70
N TRP A 52 -11.64 7.35 13.30
CA TRP A 52 -12.37 7.10 14.56
C TRP A 52 -11.50 7.18 15.81
N SER A 53 -10.18 7.32 15.70
CA SER A 53 -9.29 7.35 16.86
C SER A 53 -8.61 8.70 17.05
N SER A 54 -8.28 9.43 15.96
CA SER A 54 -7.55 10.71 15.97
C SER A 54 -6.37 10.75 16.96
N LYS A 55 -5.72 9.61 17.19
CA LYS A 55 -4.62 9.49 18.14
C LYS A 55 -3.39 10.21 17.59
N THR A 56 -2.66 10.88 18.47
CA THR A 56 -1.33 11.38 18.15
C THR A 56 -0.36 10.21 17.98
N LEU A 57 0.61 10.36 17.09
CA LEU A 57 1.67 9.38 16.88
C LEU A 57 3.00 9.93 17.40
N GLN A 58 3.74 9.11 18.14
CA GLN A 58 5.13 9.39 18.43
C GLN A 58 5.97 8.98 17.22
N ILE A 59 6.64 9.94 16.60
CA ILE A 59 7.51 9.71 15.43
C ILE A 59 8.97 9.85 15.86
N PRO A 60 9.88 8.96 15.41
CA PRO A 60 11.28 9.03 15.79
C PRO A 60 11.94 10.26 15.16
N THR A 61 12.80 10.93 15.92
CA THR A 61 13.71 11.91 15.33
C THR A 61 14.85 11.16 14.65
N LEU A 62 15.01 11.40 13.35
CA LEU A 62 16.13 10.88 12.59
C LEU A 62 17.29 11.87 12.67
N ASN A 63 18.50 11.37 12.90
CA ASN A 63 19.73 12.16 12.82
C ASN A 63 20.07 12.44 11.36
N CYS A 64 19.29 13.31 10.72
CA CYS A 64 19.48 13.70 9.34
C CYS A 64 20.46 14.88 9.25
N SER A 65 21.28 14.90 8.20
CA SER A 65 22.09 16.07 7.82
C SER A 65 21.25 17.26 7.32
N SER A 66 19.94 17.03 7.12
CA SER A 66 18.95 17.96 6.57
C SER A 66 17.61 17.79 7.31
N ASN A 67 16.57 18.48 6.86
CA ASN A 67 15.22 18.29 7.42
C ASN A 67 14.75 16.83 7.29
N ILE A 68 13.91 16.40 8.22
CA ILE A 68 13.23 15.12 8.17
C ILE A 68 12.03 15.26 7.24
N ARG A 69 11.92 14.35 6.27
CA ARG A 69 10.77 14.23 5.39
C ARG A 69 9.66 13.46 6.11
N LEU A 70 8.47 14.05 6.17
CA LEU A 70 7.24 13.44 6.64
C LEU A 70 6.39 13.06 5.42
N SER A 71 6.05 11.78 5.29
CA SER A 71 5.21 11.24 4.23
C SER A 71 3.94 10.64 4.84
N ILE A 72 2.77 11.09 4.41
CA ILE A 72 1.48 10.63 4.92
C ILE A 72 0.65 10.09 3.76
N LEU A 73 0.49 8.77 3.67
CA LEU A 73 -0.35 8.12 2.68
C LEU A 73 -1.78 8.02 3.21
N VAL A 74 -2.69 8.81 2.64
CA VAL A 74 -4.10 8.81 3.04
C VAL A 74 -4.93 7.98 2.07
N GLU A 75 -5.65 7.01 2.61
CA GLU A 75 -6.65 6.22 1.91
C GLU A 75 -8.04 6.83 2.07
N ASN A 76 -8.72 7.05 0.95
CA ASN A 76 -10.17 7.24 0.92
C ASN A 76 -10.84 5.86 0.90
N MET A 77 -11.48 5.47 2.01
CA MET A 77 -12.09 4.15 2.21
C MET A 77 -13.53 4.06 1.69
N GLY A 78 -14.05 5.15 1.10
CA GLY A 78 -15.43 5.24 0.61
C GLY A 78 -16.17 6.37 1.31
N ARG A 79 -16.95 7.15 0.56
CA ARG A 79 -17.77 8.23 1.13
C ARG A 79 -18.97 7.65 1.85
N VAL A 80 -19.36 8.27 2.96
CA VAL A 80 -20.65 8.02 3.61
C VAL A 80 -21.77 8.13 2.58
N ASN A 81 -22.63 7.10 2.50
CA ASN A 81 -23.68 6.98 1.49
C ASN A 81 -25.10 7.17 2.05
N TYR A 82 -25.23 7.46 3.35
CA TYR A 82 -26.52 7.63 4.03
C TYR A 82 -26.42 8.61 5.20
N GLY A 83 -27.51 9.31 5.50
CA GLY A 83 -27.62 10.21 6.65
C GLY A 83 -27.08 11.63 6.43
N PRO A 84 -26.95 12.43 7.50
CA PRO A 84 -26.63 13.86 7.38
C PRO A 84 -25.16 14.14 7.01
N TYR A 85 -24.28 13.14 7.08
CA TYR A 85 -22.84 13.29 6.84
C TYR A 85 -22.39 12.85 5.44
N ILE A 86 -23.30 12.83 4.46
CA ILE A 86 -23.00 12.44 3.06
C ILE A 86 -22.06 13.42 2.33
N PHE A 87 -21.92 14.65 2.82
CA PHE A 87 -20.90 15.60 2.37
C PHE A 87 -19.54 15.25 2.96
N ASP A 88 -19.03 14.09 2.56
CA ASP A 88 -17.85 13.46 3.16
C ASP A 88 -16.60 13.75 2.32
N GLN A 89 -15.98 14.90 2.60
CA GLN A 89 -14.66 15.23 2.07
C GLN A 89 -13.60 14.22 2.57
N LYS A 90 -12.53 14.06 1.80
CA LYS A 90 -11.50 13.02 2.00
C LYS A 90 -10.12 13.64 1.96
N GLY A 91 -9.16 13.02 2.63
CA GLY A 91 -7.82 13.54 2.83
C GLY A 91 -7.55 13.98 4.27
N ILE A 92 -6.61 14.92 4.43
CA ILE A 92 -6.35 15.59 5.70
C ILE A 92 -7.22 16.84 5.74
N LEU A 93 -8.12 16.92 6.72
CA LEU A 93 -9.13 17.98 6.84
C LEU A 93 -8.90 18.89 8.06
N SER A 94 -7.70 18.84 8.65
CA SER A 94 -7.24 19.66 9.77
C SER A 94 -5.82 20.15 9.54
N THR A 95 -5.31 20.96 10.47
CA THR A 95 -3.86 21.18 10.58
C THR A 95 -3.15 19.84 10.84
N VAL A 96 -1.90 19.78 10.38
CA VAL A 96 -0.94 18.75 10.77
C VAL A 96 0.09 19.45 11.65
N GLU A 97 0.31 18.93 12.85
CA GLU A 97 1.19 19.55 13.84
C GLU A 97 2.26 18.57 14.28
N ILE A 98 3.48 19.09 14.45
CA ILE A 98 4.60 18.40 15.08
C ILE A 98 4.96 19.16 16.35
N ASP A 99 4.89 18.50 17.51
CA ASP A 99 5.17 19.10 18.82
C ASP A 99 4.37 20.40 19.07
N GLY A 100 3.11 20.42 18.60
CA GLY A 100 2.21 21.57 18.69
C GLY A 100 2.48 22.70 17.70
N VAL A 101 3.47 22.56 16.81
CA VAL A 101 3.77 23.54 15.75
C VAL A 101 3.14 23.08 14.43
N THR A 102 2.36 23.95 13.80
CA THR A 102 1.72 23.67 12.51
C THR A 102 2.76 23.49 11.40
N LEU A 103 2.59 22.42 10.63
CA LEU A 103 3.43 22.09 9.49
C LEU A 103 2.85 22.67 8.19
N HIS A 104 3.72 23.26 7.36
CA HIS A 104 3.34 23.96 6.13
C HIS A 104 4.05 23.38 4.89
N HIS A 105 3.91 24.02 3.73
CA HIS A 105 4.63 23.69 2.48
C HIS A 105 4.40 22.26 1.95
N TRP A 106 3.13 21.85 1.91
CA TRP A 106 2.74 20.51 1.48
C TRP A 106 2.88 20.30 -0.03
N LYS A 107 3.51 19.18 -0.39
CA LYS A 107 3.40 18.56 -1.73
C LYS A 107 2.38 17.43 -1.65
N MET A 108 1.46 17.37 -2.61
CA MET A 108 0.36 16.40 -2.62
C MET A 108 0.35 15.62 -3.94
N TYR A 109 0.41 14.30 -3.86
CA TYR A 109 0.54 13.41 -5.01
C TYR A 109 -0.63 12.41 -5.05
N PRO A 110 -1.58 12.55 -5.98
CA PRO A 110 -2.64 11.55 -6.13
C PRO A 110 -2.04 10.27 -6.71
N LEU A 111 -2.33 9.13 -6.07
CA LEU A 111 -1.94 7.82 -6.62
C LEU A 111 -3.01 7.37 -7.61
N SER A 112 -2.64 7.35 -8.89
CA SER A 112 -3.48 6.81 -9.96
C SER A 112 -3.09 5.36 -10.24
N PHE A 113 -4.08 4.47 -10.40
CA PHE A 113 -3.88 3.06 -10.75
C PHE A 113 -4.18 2.76 -12.23
N ASN A 114 -4.34 3.79 -13.07
CA ASN A 114 -4.91 3.64 -14.41
C ASN A 114 -3.97 3.00 -15.47
N LEU A 115 -2.76 2.57 -15.12
CA LEU A 115 -1.74 2.10 -16.09
C LEU A 115 -1.03 0.80 -15.65
N LEU A 116 -1.73 -0.12 -14.98
CA LEU A 116 -1.14 -1.38 -14.53
C LEU A 116 -0.88 -2.41 -15.65
N ASP A 117 -1.17 -2.09 -16.92
CA ASP A 117 -0.96 -2.97 -18.08
C ASP A 117 0.51 -3.39 -18.29
N ASN A 118 1.44 -2.79 -17.54
CA ASN A 118 2.83 -3.20 -17.54
C ASN A 118 3.50 -2.72 -16.25
N LEU A 119 3.55 -3.50 -15.16
CA LEU A 119 4.28 -3.07 -13.95
C LEU A 119 5.77 -2.79 -14.22
N SER A 120 6.34 -3.35 -15.29
CA SER A 120 7.69 -3.00 -15.71
C SER A 120 7.82 -1.56 -16.24
N LYS A 121 6.71 -0.94 -16.68
CA LYS A 121 6.60 0.50 -17.03
C LYS A 121 5.84 1.32 -16.00
N PHE A 122 4.97 0.68 -15.21
CA PHE A 122 4.27 1.28 -14.10
C PHE A 122 5.25 1.35 -12.94
N GLN A 123 5.91 2.49 -12.88
CA GLN A 123 6.73 2.89 -11.76
C GLN A 123 5.85 3.87 -10.96
N PRO A 124 4.88 3.40 -10.15
CA PRO A 124 4.18 4.30 -9.22
C PRO A 124 5.22 4.96 -8.31
N ILE A 125 6.32 4.25 -8.10
CA ILE A 125 7.49 4.70 -7.41
C ILE A 125 8.33 5.67 -8.26
N GLN A 126 8.47 5.67 -9.59
CA GLN A 126 9.25 6.76 -10.24
C GLN A 126 8.62 8.15 -10.12
N GLN A 127 7.29 8.25 -9.96
CA GLN A 127 6.65 9.54 -9.66
C GLN A 127 6.66 9.86 -8.15
N ILE A 128 7.00 8.89 -7.30
CA ILE A 128 7.02 9.00 -5.84
C ILE A 128 8.47 8.96 -5.27
N THR A 129 9.47 8.51 -6.03
CA THR A 129 10.90 8.31 -5.69
C THR A 129 11.78 7.66 -6.77
N ASP A 130 13.07 7.99 -6.81
CA ASP A 130 14.15 7.12 -7.30
C ASP A 130 14.27 5.78 -6.53
N ALA A 131 13.20 4.99 -6.41
CA ALA A 131 13.21 3.68 -5.74
C ALA A 131 12.93 2.54 -6.74
N ARG A 132 13.86 1.60 -6.74
CA ARG A 132 14.11 0.56 -7.75
C ARG A 132 12.96 -0.44 -7.85
N ALA A 133 12.47 -0.65 -9.07
CA ALA A 133 11.73 -1.86 -9.41
C ALA A 133 12.65 -3.08 -9.35
N SER A 134 12.45 -3.93 -8.35
CA SER A 134 13.09 -5.25 -8.29
C SER A 134 12.34 -6.20 -9.21
N LYS A 135 12.83 -6.35 -10.44
CA LYS A 135 12.40 -7.39 -11.37
C LYS A 135 13.08 -8.70 -10.95
N VAL A 136 12.40 -9.54 -10.17
CA VAL A 136 12.90 -10.88 -9.86
C VAL A 136 12.61 -11.79 -11.07
N SER A 137 13.58 -11.89 -11.98
CA SER A 137 13.65 -13.00 -12.93
C SER A 137 14.68 -13.99 -12.42
N SER A 138 14.24 -15.13 -11.91
CA SER A 138 15.12 -16.25 -11.61
C SER A 138 15.58 -16.90 -12.92
N HIS A 139 16.68 -16.44 -13.51
CA HIS A 139 17.53 -17.23 -14.40
C HIS A 139 18.99 -16.83 -14.16
N GLY A 140 19.83 -17.84 -13.87
CA GLY A 140 21.08 -17.70 -13.13
C GLY A 140 22.20 -16.91 -13.79
N GLY A 141 23.08 -16.34 -12.94
CA GLY A 141 24.43 -15.93 -13.31
C GLY A 141 24.99 -14.73 -12.54
N SER A 142 26.10 -14.96 -11.82
CA SER A 142 27.10 -14.02 -11.29
C SER A 142 26.91 -13.44 -9.86
N GLN A 143 27.81 -13.87 -8.98
CA GLN A 143 27.75 -13.84 -7.51
C GLN A 143 28.31 -12.57 -6.82
N THR A 144 28.68 -11.50 -7.51
CA THR A 144 29.50 -10.43 -6.91
C THR A 144 28.82 -9.11 -6.57
N LYS A 145 27.48 -9.01 -6.69
CA LYS A 145 26.67 -7.87 -6.18
C LYS A 145 25.61 -8.26 -5.12
N LEU A 146 25.66 -9.52 -4.65
CA LEU A 146 24.59 -10.17 -3.88
C LEU A 146 24.68 -9.99 -2.35
N ARG A 147 25.75 -9.38 -1.81
CA ARG A 147 25.93 -9.27 -0.35
C ARG A 147 25.26 -8.05 0.30
N ASP A 148 24.99 -6.97 -0.43
CA ASP A 148 24.30 -5.79 0.12
C ASP A 148 22.77 -5.85 -0.06
N LEU A 149 22.26 -6.71 -0.95
CA LEU A 149 20.82 -6.91 -1.16
C LEU A 149 20.19 -7.93 -0.21
N SER A 150 21.00 -8.77 0.44
CA SER A 150 20.52 -9.82 1.34
C SER A 150 19.93 -9.28 2.65
N PHE A 151 20.27 -8.05 3.04
CA PHE A 151 19.65 -7.39 4.20
C PHE A 151 18.23 -6.86 3.91
N TYR A 152 17.95 -6.45 2.67
CA TYR A 152 16.64 -5.89 2.28
C TYR A 152 15.62 -6.94 1.83
N LEU A 153 16.08 -8.08 1.31
CA LEU A 153 15.19 -9.17 0.87
C LEU A 153 14.61 -10.00 2.04
N ASN A 154 15.13 -9.81 3.26
CA ASN A 154 14.70 -10.51 4.48
C ASN A 154 13.88 -9.63 5.45
N GLY A 155 13.55 -8.39 5.07
CA GLY A 155 12.74 -7.50 5.91
C GLY A 155 11.27 -7.53 5.52
N ASN A 156 10.40 -7.95 6.43
CA ASN A 156 8.97 -7.67 6.37
C ASN A 156 8.78 -6.16 6.52
N SER A 157 8.82 -5.43 5.41
CA SER A 157 8.59 -3.98 5.41
C SER A 157 7.10 -3.71 5.64
N GLU A 158 6.77 -2.77 6.52
CA GLU A 158 5.41 -2.25 6.73
C GLU A 158 5.04 -1.18 5.69
N GLU A 159 5.83 -1.09 4.60
CA GLU A 159 5.64 -0.09 3.56
C GLU A 159 4.69 -0.57 2.48
N PRO A 160 3.86 0.35 1.93
CA PRO A 160 3.00 0.03 0.80
C PRO A 160 3.81 -0.37 -0.44
N GLU A 161 3.54 -1.57 -0.97
CA GLU A 161 4.28 -2.14 -2.09
C GLU A 161 3.33 -2.79 -3.12
N PHE A 162 3.76 -2.78 -4.38
CA PHE A 162 3.09 -3.48 -5.47
C PHE A 162 3.71 -4.86 -5.69
N TYR A 163 2.86 -5.89 -5.74
CA TYR A 163 3.23 -7.26 -6.07
C TYR A 163 2.59 -7.66 -7.40
N GLU A 164 3.38 -8.28 -8.29
CA GLU A 164 2.91 -8.89 -9.53
C GLU A 164 2.93 -10.40 -9.40
N GLY A 165 1.80 -11.03 -9.71
CA GLY A 165 1.68 -12.48 -9.85
C GLY A 165 1.14 -12.84 -11.23
N HIS A 166 1.49 -14.03 -11.71
CA HIS A 166 1.00 -14.57 -12.98
C HIS A 166 0.38 -15.95 -12.76
N PHE A 167 -0.69 -16.24 -13.50
CA PHE A 167 -1.25 -17.59 -13.58
C PHE A 167 -1.74 -17.88 -15.00
N HIS A 168 -1.71 -19.15 -15.39
CA HIS A 168 -2.02 -19.59 -16.74
C HIS A 168 -3.36 -20.34 -16.77
N ILE A 169 -4.20 -20.06 -17.77
CA ILE A 169 -5.41 -20.85 -18.07
C ILE A 169 -5.23 -21.55 -19.40
N ASP A 170 -5.13 -22.89 -19.39
CA ASP A 170 -4.94 -23.69 -20.60
C ASP A 170 -5.99 -23.38 -21.68
N SER A 171 -5.58 -23.37 -22.95
CA SER A 171 -6.48 -23.10 -24.08
C SER A 171 -7.64 -24.07 -24.23
N ASN A 172 -7.51 -25.27 -23.67
CA ASN A 172 -8.58 -26.28 -23.68
C ASN A 172 -9.51 -26.18 -22.47
N SER A 173 -9.20 -25.31 -21.50
CA SER A 173 -10.00 -25.12 -20.28
C SER A 173 -11.13 -24.12 -20.51
N THR A 174 -12.30 -24.41 -19.94
CA THR A 174 -13.39 -23.43 -19.87
C THR A 174 -13.06 -22.39 -18.81
N ILE A 175 -13.01 -21.12 -19.21
CA ILE A 175 -12.89 -19.99 -18.26
C ILE A 175 -14.17 -19.91 -17.44
N LYS A 176 -14.03 -19.81 -16.12
CA LYS A 176 -15.12 -19.75 -15.16
C LYS A 176 -14.86 -18.65 -14.14
N ASP A 177 -15.92 -18.23 -13.49
CA ASP A 177 -15.86 -17.39 -12.31
C ASP A 177 -15.01 -18.06 -11.22
N THR A 178 -14.31 -17.24 -10.44
CA THR A 178 -13.49 -17.70 -9.32
C THR A 178 -13.39 -16.62 -8.26
N PHE A 179 -12.67 -16.90 -7.18
CA PHE A 179 -12.33 -15.95 -6.14
C PHE A 179 -10.83 -16.00 -5.87
N ILE A 180 -10.23 -14.85 -5.58
CA ILE A 180 -8.86 -14.80 -5.04
C ILE A 180 -8.97 -14.70 -3.52
N SER A 181 -8.39 -15.68 -2.82
CA SER A 181 -8.23 -15.66 -1.37
C SER A 181 -7.03 -14.78 -0.99
N PHE A 182 -7.27 -13.83 -0.09
CA PHE A 182 -6.24 -12.94 0.47
C PHE A 182 -5.81 -13.39 1.87
N ARG A 183 -6.15 -14.60 2.33
CA ARG A 183 -5.65 -15.11 3.61
C ARG A 183 -4.11 -15.04 3.65
N GLY A 184 -3.59 -14.55 4.77
CA GLY A 184 -2.15 -14.30 4.96
C GLY A 184 -1.66 -12.93 4.47
N TRP A 185 -2.42 -12.23 3.61
CA TRP A 185 -2.19 -10.81 3.30
C TRP A 185 -2.79 -9.92 4.38
N ASN A 186 -2.48 -8.62 4.35
CA ASN A 186 -2.91 -7.70 5.39
C ASN A 186 -4.03 -6.79 4.89
N LYS A 187 -3.73 -5.72 4.15
CA LYS A 187 -4.75 -4.79 3.65
C LYS A 187 -4.33 -4.20 2.31
N GLY A 188 -5.23 -4.13 1.35
CA GLY A 188 -4.85 -3.54 0.08
C GLY A 188 -5.94 -3.45 -0.96
N VAL A 189 -5.50 -3.26 -2.20
CA VAL A 189 -6.34 -3.34 -3.40
C VAL A 189 -5.73 -4.29 -4.40
N ALA A 190 -6.57 -4.98 -5.16
CA ALA A 190 -6.11 -5.96 -6.14
C ALA A 190 -6.72 -5.72 -7.51
N PHE A 191 -5.97 -6.13 -8.53
CA PHE A 191 -6.33 -6.02 -9.93
C PHE A 191 -6.06 -7.34 -10.63
N VAL A 192 -6.93 -7.71 -11.56
CA VAL A 192 -6.75 -8.87 -12.45
C VAL A 192 -6.83 -8.36 -13.88
N ASN A 193 -5.77 -8.55 -14.67
CA ASN A 193 -5.67 -8.02 -16.03
C ASN A 193 -6.06 -6.53 -16.12
N ASN A 194 -5.50 -5.70 -15.23
CA ASN A 194 -5.77 -4.25 -15.10
C ASN A 194 -7.22 -3.89 -14.68
N PHE A 195 -8.07 -4.86 -14.38
CA PHE A 195 -9.39 -4.63 -13.80
C PHE A 195 -9.31 -4.61 -12.27
N ASN A 196 -9.70 -3.50 -11.63
CA ASN A 196 -9.73 -3.38 -10.17
C ASN A 196 -10.83 -4.27 -9.58
N ILE A 197 -10.44 -5.35 -8.89
CA ILE A 197 -11.38 -6.30 -8.26
C ILE A 197 -11.77 -5.90 -6.83
N GLY A 198 -11.25 -4.79 -6.32
CA GLY A 198 -11.67 -4.18 -5.06
C GLY A 198 -10.60 -4.20 -3.97
N ARG A 199 -11.07 -4.01 -2.72
CA ARG A 199 -10.22 -3.93 -1.52
C ARG A 199 -10.28 -5.24 -0.76
N PHE A 200 -9.14 -5.68 -0.25
CA PHE A 200 -9.09 -6.79 0.72
C PHE A 200 -8.64 -6.27 2.08
N TRP A 201 -9.17 -6.87 3.16
CA TRP A 201 -8.70 -6.63 4.52
C TRP A 201 -8.94 -7.86 5.43
N PRO A 202 -8.38 -9.04 5.07
CA PRO A 202 -8.62 -10.32 5.75
C PRO A 202 -8.31 -10.30 7.25
N VAL A 203 -7.34 -9.49 7.71
CA VAL A 203 -7.02 -9.38 9.15
C VAL A 203 -8.16 -8.77 9.97
N MET A 204 -9.04 -7.99 9.33
CA MET A 204 -10.26 -7.44 9.95
C MET A 204 -11.52 -8.22 9.56
N GLY A 205 -11.55 -8.76 8.33
CA GLY A 205 -12.69 -9.48 7.78
C GLY A 205 -13.95 -8.60 7.64
N PRO A 206 -15.14 -9.22 7.52
CA PRO A 206 -15.36 -10.66 7.44
C PRO A 206 -15.03 -11.21 6.04
N GLN A 207 -14.84 -10.37 5.03
CA GLN A 207 -14.49 -10.82 3.68
C GLN A 207 -12.99 -11.14 3.55
N CYS A 208 -12.69 -12.38 3.13
CA CYS A 208 -11.33 -12.88 2.92
C CYS A 208 -11.04 -13.28 1.46
N ALA A 209 -12.07 -13.31 0.61
CA ALA A 209 -11.90 -13.56 -0.82
C ALA A 209 -12.60 -12.49 -1.68
N LEU A 210 -11.96 -12.11 -2.79
CA LEU A 210 -12.52 -11.19 -3.78
C LEU A 210 -13.00 -11.97 -5.01
N TYR A 211 -14.19 -11.64 -5.50
CA TYR A 211 -14.77 -12.24 -6.70
C TYR A 211 -14.00 -11.80 -7.95
N VAL A 212 -13.73 -12.76 -8.83
CA VAL A 212 -13.08 -12.55 -10.12
C VAL A 212 -14.03 -13.07 -11.20
N PRO A 213 -14.72 -12.18 -11.94
CA PRO A 213 -15.67 -12.57 -12.96
C PRO A 213 -14.96 -13.16 -14.19
N ALA A 214 -15.50 -14.24 -14.77
CA ALA A 214 -14.93 -14.88 -15.96
C ALA A 214 -14.61 -13.92 -17.13
N PRO A 215 -15.43 -12.88 -17.42
CA PRO A 215 -15.15 -11.94 -18.51
C PRO A 215 -13.84 -11.13 -18.40
N ILE A 216 -13.24 -10.99 -17.21
CA ILE A 216 -11.95 -10.29 -17.07
C ILE A 216 -10.75 -11.24 -17.17
N LEU A 217 -11.00 -12.55 -17.27
CA LEU A 217 -9.99 -13.59 -17.47
C LEU A 217 -9.82 -13.90 -18.96
N ARG A 218 -8.65 -14.41 -19.32
CA ARG A 218 -8.33 -14.85 -20.68
C ARG A 218 -7.65 -16.20 -20.68
N SER A 219 -7.76 -16.92 -21.79
CA SER A 219 -6.90 -18.09 -22.05
C SER A 219 -5.44 -17.63 -22.14
N GLY A 220 -4.53 -18.45 -21.66
CA GLY A 220 -3.11 -18.12 -21.53
C GLY A 220 -2.82 -17.38 -20.23
N ASP A 221 -1.87 -16.45 -20.29
CA ASP A 221 -1.34 -15.76 -19.11
C ASP A 221 -2.27 -14.65 -18.60
N ASN A 222 -2.57 -14.70 -17.31
CA ASN A 222 -3.32 -13.71 -16.57
C ASN A 222 -2.41 -13.09 -15.52
N ILE A 223 -2.57 -11.79 -15.30
CA ILE A 223 -1.75 -11.02 -14.36
C ILE A 223 -2.61 -10.59 -13.18
N VAL A 224 -2.10 -10.78 -11.97
CA VAL A 224 -2.65 -10.20 -10.75
C VAL A 224 -1.69 -9.15 -10.23
N VAL A 225 -2.21 -7.97 -9.93
CA VAL A 225 -1.46 -6.92 -9.25
C VAL A 225 -2.08 -6.65 -7.89
N ILE A 226 -1.28 -6.65 -6.85
CA ILE A 226 -1.69 -6.35 -5.48
C ILE A 226 -0.94 -5.11 -5.02
N PHE A 227 -1.68 -4.09 -4.56
CA PHE A 227 -1.10 -3.01 -3.77
C PHE A 227 -1.40 -3.30 -2.31
N GLU A 228 -0.42 -3.89 -1.61
CA GLU A 228 -0.45 -4.20 -0.19
C GLU A 228 0.01 -2.98 0.60
N LEU A 229 -0.61 -2.73 1.74
CA LEU A 229 -0.45 -1.51 2.53
C LEU A 229 0.38 -1.72 3.79
N HIS A 230 0.65 -2.95 4.21
CA HIS A 230 1.42 -3.34 5.40
C HIS A 230 2.31 -4.54 5.08
N VAL A 231 2.70 -5.34 6.09
CA VAL A 231 3.40 -6.61 5.86
C VAL A 231 2.63 -7.53 4.89
N PRO A 232 3.27 -8.00 3.79
CA PRO A 232 2.65 -8.92 2.84
C PRO A 232 2.54 -10.34 3.40
N ASN A 233 1.84 -11.21 2.67
CA ASN A 233 1.93 -12.64 2.90
C ASN A 233 3.41 -13.09 2.80
N PRO A 234 3.98 -13.78 3.81
CA PRO A 234 5.37 -14.22 3.79
C PRO A 234 5.74 -15.09 2.60
N GLU A 235 4.81 -15.92 2.13
CA GLU A 235 5.00 -16.77 0.95
C GLU A 235 4.82 -16.01 -0.36
N ARG A 236 4.24 -14.80 -0.31
CA ARG A 236 3.94 -13.93 -1.47
C ARG A 236 3.08 -14.63 -2.52
N THR A 237 2.19 -15.51 -2.07
CA THR A 237 1.27 -16.28 -2.89
C THR A 237 -0.17 -15.82 -2.72
N ILE A 238 -0.98 -16.11 -3.73
CA ILE A 238 -2.44 -16.05 -3.65
C ILE A 238 -3.02 -17.39 -4.10
N ASN A 239 -4.22 -17.70 -3.64
CA ASN A 239 -4.94 -18.91 -4.03
C ASN A 239 -6.22 -18.54 -4.77
N LEU A 240 -6.41 -19.13 -5.96
CA LEU A 240 -7.69 -19.13 -6.66
C LEU A 240 -8.57 -20.23 -6.07
N VAL A 241 -9.75 -19.85 -5.59
CA VAL A 241 -10.69 -20.76 -4.93
C VAL A 241 -12.05 -20.73 -5.64
N LYS A 242 -12.79 -21.84 -5.51
CA LYS A 242 -14.10 -22.00 -6.15
C LYS A 242 -15.20 -21.24 -5.40
N ASP A 243 -15.17 -21.32 -4.08
CA ASP A 243 -16.24 -20.80 -3.22
C ASP A 243 -15.82 -19.49 -2.56
N PRO A 244 -16.76 -18.55 -2.33
CA PRO A 244 -16.46 -17.31 -1.65
C PRO A 244 -16.09 -17.54 -0.18
N ASP A 245 -15.30 -16.63 0.37
CA ASP A 245 -15.08 -16.52 1.81
C ASP A 245 -15.46 -15.12 2.31
N PHE A 246 -16.69 -15.02 2.81
CA PHE A 246 -17.23 -13.80 3.42
C PHE A 246 -17.23 -13.85 4.94
N THR A 247 -16.49 -14.78 5.54
CA THR A 247 -16.46 -14.94 7.00
C THR A 247 -15.09 -14.78 7.62
N CYS A 248 -14.00 -15.01 6.86
CA CYS A 248 -12.66 -15.15 7.41
C CYS A 248 -12.58 -16.19 8.55
N GLY A 249 -13.53 -17.14 8.58
CA GLY A 249 -13.62 -18.16 9.62
C GLY A 249 -12.46 -19.16 9.59
N PRO A 250 -12.41 -20.14 10.48
CA PRO A 250 -11.43 -21.23 10.36
C PRO A 250 -11.54 -21.90 8.98
N ASN A 251 -10.40 -22.31 8.40
CA ASN A 251 -10.37 -23.05 7.14
C ASN A 251 -11.27 -24.29 7.31
N ARG A 252 -12.34 -24.39 6.51
CA ARG A 252 -13.21 -25.57 6.46
C ARG A 252 -12.60 -26.66 5.61
#